data_AF-A0A9W5K4Q2-F1
#
_entry.id   AF-A0A9W5K4Q2-F1
#
_cell.length_a   1.000
_cell.length_b   1.000
_cell.length_c   1.000
_cell.angle_alpha   90.00
_cell.angle_beta   90.00
_cell.angle_gamma   90.00
#
_symmetry.space_group_name_H-M   'P 1'
#
loop_
_entity.id
_entity.type
_entity.pdbx_description
1 polymer ?
#
loop_
_entity_poly.entity_id
_entity_poly.type
_entity_poly.pdbx_seq_one_letter_code
_entity_poly.pdbx_strand_id
1 'polypeptide(L)'
;MNTTQQMQSFLNSSVGRRMMIMATKEQEAYTKKLNALKGELTELKSMYQWQMYGEDQETESLVMLDGHPVIVETDGASRVKNVKDLTPQVYAKLDALDRNNLKQAMPVLAGRLEANDMPQVSKSDRYYELKNTSVGQRIEMFRELAEWQETNDPQASENYSSPEQRTKGITKTAEHLMKQFSAEGLREMNANILSLENQIKRSEETEEIAPYVSVISGAAPEGGAEG
;
A
#
# COMPACT_ATOMS: atom_id res chain seq x y z
N MET A 1 64.21 -3.09 -7.92
CA MET A 1 63.23 -2.62 -8.93
C MET A 1 62.00 -2.15 -8.18
N ASN A 2 61.50 -0.96 -8.49
CA ASN A 2 60.45 -0.29 -7.72
C ASN A 2 59.07 -0.78 -8.19
N THR A 3 58.37 -1.54 -7.36
CA THR A 3 57.08 -2.20 -7.64
C THR A 3 56.02 -1.22 -8.16
N THR A 4 56.07 0.03 -7.70
CA THR A 4 55.16 1.12 -8.09
C THR A 4 55.35 1.57 -9.56
N GLN A 5 56.60 1.59 -10.06
CA GLN A 5 56.90 1.96 -11.45
C GLN A 5 56.49 0.87 -12.44
N GLN A 6 56.63 -0.40 -12.05
CA GLN A 6 56.18 -1.54 -12.85
C GLN A 6 54.64 -1.57 -12.96
N MET A 7 53.93 -1.26 -11.87
CA MET A 7 52.47 -1.17 -11.86
C MET A 7 51.96 -0.04 -12.76
N GLN A 8 52.55 1.16 -12.67
CA GLN A 8 52.20 2.28 -13.55
C GLN A 8 52.49 1.97 -15.03
N SER A 9 53.60 1.28 -15.32
CA SER A 9 53.91 0.85 -16.69
C SER A 9 52.89 -0.17 -17.21
N PHE A 10 52.40 -1.08 -16.35
CA PHE A 10 51.36 -2.04 -16.71
C PHE A 10 50.01 -1.35 -16.95
N LEU A 11 49.57 -0.47 -16.05
CA LEU A 11 48.32 0.28 -16.19
C LEU A 11 48.31 1.13 -17.48
N ASN A 12 49.45 1.72 -17.85
CA ASN A 12 49.58 2.52 -19.08
C ASN A 12 49.71 1.68 -20.38
N SER A 13 49.88 0.36 -20.27
CA SER A 13 49.89 -0.53 -21.43
C SER A 13 48.52 -0.61 -22.10
N SER A 14 48.45 -1.14 -23.33
CA SER A 14 47.18 -1.33 -24.05
C SER A 14 46.27 -2.37 -23.36
N VAL A 15 46.84 -3.31 -22.61
CA VAL A 15 46.10 -4.30 -21.82
C VAL A 15 45.61 -3.66 -20.52
N GLY A 16 46.48 -2.95 -19.79
CA GLY A 16 46.11 -2.24 -18.56
C GLY A 16 45.01 -1.20 -18.77
N ARG A 17 45.07 -0.43 -19.87
CA ARG A 17 43.99 0.49 -20.26
C ARG A 17 42.67 -0.22 -20.57
N ARG A 18 42.71 -1.38 -21.25
CA ARG A 18 41.51 -2.19 -21.50
C ARG A 18 40.92 -2.74 -20.20
N MET A 19 41.76 -3.23 -19.28
CA MET A 19 41.31 -3.71 -17.97
C MET A 19 40.68 -2.58 -17.14
N MET A 20 41.27 -1.38 -17.14
CA MET A 20 40.67 -0.21 -16.46
C MET A 20 39.29 0.13 -17.03
N ILE A 21 39.13 0.13 -18.37
CA ILE A 21 37.82 0.40 -18.99
C ILE A 21 36.79 -0.68 -18.63
N MET A 22 37.18 -1.96 -18.61
CA MET A 22 36.29 -3.05 -18.20
C MET A 22 35.90 -2.91 -16.73
N ALA A 23 36.87 -2.67 -15.84
CA ALA A 23 36.62 -2.47 -14.42
C ALA A 23 35.70 -1.26 -14.16
N THR A 24 35.88 -0.13 -14.86
CA THR A 24 34.96 1.01 -14.74
C THR A 24 33.55 0.64 -15.16
N LYS A 25 33.37 -0.09 -16.27
CA LYS A 25 32.04 -0.52 -16.73
C LYS A 25 31.39 -1.50 -15.75
N GLU A 26 32.15 -2.43 -15.21
CA GLU A 26 31.67 -3.37 -14.19
C GLU A 26 31.25 -2.62 -12.91
N GLN A 27 32.08 -1.67 -12.46
CA GLN A 27 31.76 -0.82 -11.31
C GLN A 27 30.50 0.02 -11.52
N GLU A 28 30.34 0.62 -12.71
CA GLU A 28 29.13 1.37 -13.07
C GLU A 28 27.89 0.46 -13.09
N ALA A 29 27.99 -0.73 -13.67
CA ALA A 29 26.89 -1.70 -13.72
C ALA A 29 26.50 -2.20 -12.32
N TYR A 30 27.49 -2.50 -11.48
CA TYR A 30 27.30 -2.84 -10.07
C TYR A 30 26.59 -1.71 -9.32
N THR A 31 27.12 -0.48 -9.39
CA THR A 31 26.58 0.69 -8.69
C THR A 31 25.14 0.96 -9.13
N LYS A 32 24.85 0.86 -10.43
CA LYS A 32 23.50 1.03 -10.97
C LYS A 32 22.53 0.00 -10.40
N LYS A 33 22.90 -1.28 -10.38
CA LYS A 33 22.07 -2.36 -9.82
C LYS A 33 21.87 -2.20 -8.32
N LEU A 34 22.92 -1.88 -7.57
CA LEU A 34 22.84 -1.64 -6.13
C LEU A 34 21.89 -0.49 -5.79
N ASN A 35 21.96 0.61 -6.55
CA ASN A 35 21.05 1.74 -6.38
C ASN A 35 19.60 1.38 -6.70
N ALA A 36 19.36 0.53 -7.71
CA ALA A 36 18.02 0.04 -8.01
C ALA A 36 17.44 -0.79 -6.84
N LEU A 37 18.24 -1.71 -6.27
CA LEU A 37 17.82 -2.51 -5.10
C LEU A 37 17.53 -1.61 -3.89
N LYS A 38 18.34 -0.58 -3.64
CA LYS A 38 18.10 0.40 -2.57
C LYS A 38 16.83 1.22 -2.80
N GLY A 39 16.53 1.55 -4.05
CA GLY A 39 15.27 2.19 -4.44
C GLY A 39 14.07 1.31 -4.12
N GLU A 40 14.10 0.06 -4.58
CA GLU A 40 13.06 -0.95 -4.29
C GLU A 40 12.87 -1.16 -2.79
N LEU A 41 13.95 -1.23 -2.01
CA LEU A 41 13.88 -1.34 -0.55
C LEU A 41 13.15 -0.14 0.08
N THR A 42 13.40 1.06 -0.44
CA THR A 42 12.75 2.29 0.05
C THR A 42 11.26 2.26 -0.24
N GLU A 43 10.86 1.82 -1.44
CA GLU A 43 9.46 1.64 -1.82
C GLU A 43 8.76 0.59 -0.94
N LEU A 44 9.37 -0.58 -0.74
CA LEU A 44 8.81 -1.63 0.11
C LEU A 44 8.64 -1.17 1.56
N LYS A 45 9.61 -0.43 2.12
CA LYS A 45 9.50 0.13 3.47
C LYS A 45 8.38 1.17 3.57
N SER A 46 8.22 2.01 2.56
CA SER A 46 7.12 2.97 2.49
C SER A 46 5.76 2.26 2.44
N MET A 47 5.64 1.24 1.58
CA MET A 47 4.44 0.40 1.50
C MET A 47 4.16 -0.31 2.82
N TYR A 48 5.16 -0.86 3.50
CA TYR A 48 4.99 -1.52 4.79
C TYR A 48 4.53 -0.55 5.88
N GLN A 49 5.08 0.66 5.91
CA GLN A 49 4.63 1.71 6.82
C GLN A 49 3.16 2.06 6.57
N TRP A 50 2.77 2.25 5.31
CA TRP A 50 1.37 2.44 4.92
C TRP A 50 0.50 1.26 5.34
N GLN A 51 0.96 0.02 5.14
CA GLN A 51 0.21 -1.18 5.55
C GLN A 51 0.01 -1.27 7.06
N MET A 52 0.96 -0.77 7.85
CA MET A 52 0.86 -0.78 9.31
C MET A 52 -0.06 0.31 9.84
N TYR A 53 0.10 1.54 9.37
CA TYR A 53 -0.50 2.72 9.98
C TYR A 53 -1.64 3.33 9.17
N GLY A 54 -1.74 3.06 7.87
CA GLY A 54 -2.70 3.66 6.95
C GLY A 54 -2.53 5.18 6.78
N GLU A 55 -3.44 5.77 6.00
CA GLU A 55 -3.40 7.20 5.66
C GLU A 55 -4.13 8.10 6.67
N ASP A 56 -5.19 7.59 7.28
CA ASP A 56 -6.14 8.37 8.08
C ASP A 56 -6.06 7.97 9.56
N GLN A 57 -5.01 8.41 10.24
CA GLN A 57 -4.75 8.09 11.64
C GLN A 57 -5.43 9.09 12.59
N GLU A 58 -6.20 8.59 13.54
CA GLU A 58 -6.89 9.41 14.56
C GLU A 58 -7.76 10.54 13.95
N THR A 59 -8.40 10.28 12.80
CA THR A 59 -9.20 11.27 12.08
C THR A 59 -10.69 10.92 12.10
N GLU A 60 -11.51 11.94 11.92
CA GLU A 60 -12.91 11.77 11.56
C GLU A 60 -13.06 12.09 10.06
N SER A 61 -13.67 11.16 9.32
CA SER A 61 -13.88 11.33 7.88
C SER A 61 -15.34 11.09 7.50
N LEU A 62 -15.80 11.78 6.46
CA LEU A 62 -17.11 11.54 5.88
C LEU A 62 -17.01 10.43 4.83
N VAL A 63 -17.85 9.41 4.97
CA VAL A 63 -17.97 8.32 4.00
C VAL A 63 -19.43 8.15 3.59
N MET A 64 -19.67 7.85 2.33
CA MET A 64 -20.98 7.46 1.84
C MET A 64 -21.12 5.95 1.97
N LEU A 65 -21.89 5.49 2.95
CA LEU A 65 -22.15 4.08 3.19
C LEU A 65 -23.48 3.69 2.56
N ASP A 66 -23.44 2.93 1.47
CA ASP A 66 -24.64 2.47 0.75
C ASP A 66 -25.63 3.63 0.45
N GLY A 67 -25.08 4.75 -0.02
CA GLY A 67 -25.85 5.97 -0.31
C GLY A 67 -26.22 6.82 0.91
N HIS A 68 -25.85 6.44 2.13
CA HIS A 68 -26.10 7.21 3.35
C HIS A 68 -24.82 7.86 3.90
N PRO A 69 -24.80 9.17 4.18
CA PRO A 69 -23.62 9.82 4.73
C PRO A 69 -23.40 9.41 6.19
N VAL A 70 -22.17 8.97 6.50
CA VAL A 70 -21.73 8.59 7.83
C VAL A 70 -20.40 9.27 8.17
N ILE A 71 -20.21 9.59 9.44
CA ILE A 71 -18.92 10.00 10.00
C ILE A 71 -18.22 8.74 10.53
N VAL A 72 -16.99 8.52 10.08
CA VAL A 72 -16.14 7.40 10.49
C VAL A 72 -14.98 7.94 11.28
N GLU A 73 -14.81 7.43 12.50
CA GLU A 73 -13.66 7.73 13.36
C GLU A 73 -12.62 6.61 13.22
N THR A 74 -11.36 6.96 13.09
CA THR A 74 -10.26 6.00 13.02
C THR A 74 -9.35 6.03 14.26
N ASP A 75 -8.61 4.95 14.49
CA ASP A 75 -7.54 4.89 15.50
C ASP A 75 -6.17 5.26 14.92
N GLY A 76 -5.11 5.20 15.73
CA GLY A 76 -3.73 5.49 15.30
C GLY A 76 -3.13 4.50 14.28
N ALA A 77 -3.88 3.46 13.90
CA ALA A 77 -3.55 2.56 12.82
C ALA A 77 -4.53 2.70 11.65
N SER A 78 -5.30 3.79 11.55
CA SER A 78 -6.32 3.96 10.50
C SER A 78 -7.35 2.83 10.46
N ARG A 79 -7.64 2.20 11.61
CA ARG A 79 -8.73 1.24 11.72
C ARG A 79 -9.99 1.96 12.16
N VAL A 80 -11.12 1.57 11.59
CA VAL A 80 -12.42 2.11 11.95
C VAL A 80 -12.68 1.81 13.43
N LYS A 81 -12.81 2.86 14.21
CA LYS A 81 -13.16 2.82 15.64
C LYS A 81 -14.66 2.94 15.83
N ASN A 82 -15.31 3.78 15.02
CA ASN A 82 -16.73 4.07 15.14
C ASN A 82 -17.32 4.56 13.81
N VAL A 83 -18.62 4.29 13.60
CA VAL A 83 -19.39 4.77 12.44
C VAL A 83 -20.69 5.39 12.94
N LYS A 84 -20.84 6.70 12.76
CA LYS A 84 -22.01 7.48 13.18
C LYS A 84 -22.77 8.02 11.98
N ASP A 85 -24.10 8.05 12.08
CA ASP A 85 -24.92 8.59 11.00
C ASP A 85 -24.83 10.11 10.98
N LEU A 86 -24.64 10.71 9.80
CA LEU A 86 -24.69 12.16 9.66
C LEU A 86 -26.15 12.61 9.56
N THR A 87 -26.79 12.80 10.71
CA THR A 87 -28.14 13.38 10.80
C THR A 87 -28.08 14.91 10.93
N PRO A 88 -29.18 15.64 10.69
CA PRO A 88 -29.25 17.08 10.95
C PRO A 88 -28.85 17.47 12.38
N GLN A 89 -29.19 16.64 13.38
CA GLN A 89 -28.81 16.86 14.78
C GLN A 89 -27.33 16.65 15.04
N VAL A 90 -26.69 15.72 14.32
CA VAL A 90 -25.23 15.51 14.39
C VAL A 90 -24.52 16.66 13.68
N TYR A 91 -24.97 17.04 12.49
CA TYR A 91 -24.44 18.17 11.73
C TYR A 91 -24.50 19.49 12.52
N ALA A 92 -25.59 19.75 13.24
CA ALA A 92 -25.73 20.95 14.07
C ALA A 92 -24.71 21.02 15.22
N LYS A 93 -24.18 19.87 15.67
CA LYS A 93 -23.17 19.76 16.73
C LYS A 93 -21.73 19.80 16.23
N LEU A 94 -21.52 19.66 14.91
CA LEU A 94 -20.20 19.83 14.31
C LEU A 94 -19.70 21.27 14.53
N ASP A 95 -18.38 21.43 14.59
CA ASP A 95 -17.79 22.74 14.74
C ASP A 95 -17.96 23.60 13.45
N ALA A 96 -17.57 24.87 13.53
CA ALA A 96 -17.72 25.77 12.39
C ALA A 96 -16.80 25.40 11.20
N LEU A 97 -15.63 24.82 11.47
CA LEU A 97 -14.66 24.45 10.45
C LEU A 97 -15.18 23.24 9.67
N ASP A 98 -15.62 22.20 10.35
CA ASP A 98 -16.13 20.96 9.74
C ASP A 98 -17.38 21.21 8.91
N ARG A 99 -18.30 22.06 9.41
CA ARG A 99 -19.47 22.46 8.62
C ARG A 99 -19.08 23.23 7.36
N ASN A 100 -18.09 24.11 7.43
CA ASN A 100 -17.61 24.84 6.26
C ASN A 100 -16.91 23.91 5.26
N ASN A 101 -16.12 22.95 5.75
CA ASN A 101 -15.49 21.92 4.92
C ASN A 101 -16.56 21.07 4.22
N LEU A 102 -17.61 20.65 4.93
CA LEU A 102 -18.73 19.92 4.33
C LEU A 102 -19.47 20.75 3.27
N LYS A 103 -19.70 22.04 3.53
CA LYS A 103 -20.31 22.94 2.54
C LYS A 103 -19.49 23.08 1.26
N GLN A 104 -18.17 23.10 1.38
CA GLN A 104 -17.28 23.20 0.23
C GLN A 104 -17.23 21.88 -0.55
N ALA A 105 -17.10 20.74 0.15
CA ALA A 105 -16.99 19.42 -0.48
C ALA A 105 -18.33 18.91 -1.02
N MET A 106 -19.42 19.08 -0.28
CA MET A 106 -20.75 18.53 -0.58
C MET A 106 -21.87 19.55 -0.30
N PRO A 107 -21.97 20.62 -1.11
CA PRO A 107 -22.90 21.74 -0.85
C PRO A 107 -24.37 21.32 -0.78
N VAL A 108 -24.78 20.35 -1.61
CA VAL A 108 -26.16 19.85 -1.63
C VAL A 108 -26.50 19.09 -0.36
N LEU A 109 -25.59 18.24 0.12
CA LEU A 109 -25.78 17.49 1.37
C LEU A 109 -25.83 18.46 2.57
N ALA A 110 -24.90 19.41 2.64
CA ALA A 110 -24.88 20.42 3.68
C ALA A 110 -26.19 21.24 3.70
N GLY A 111 -26.68 21.68 2.55
CA GLY A 111 -27.95 22.40 2.44
C GLY A 111 -29.15 21.57 2.93
N ARG A 112 -29.21 20.27 2.61
CA ARG A 112 -30.26 19.37 3.11
C ARG A 112 -30.17 19.14 4.62
N LEU A 113 -28.97 19.01 5.16
CA LEU A 113 -28.77 18.88 6.61
C LEU A 113 -29.19 20.16 7.35
N GLU A 114 -28.92 21.34 6.79
CA GLU A 114 -29.35 22.63 7.34
C GLU A 114 -30.85 22.85 7.27
N ALA A 115 -31.47 22.47 6.16
CA ALA A 115 -32.91 22.57 5.96
C ALA A 115 -33.71 21.47 6.70
N ASN A 116 -33.02 20.50 7.32
CA ASN A 116 -33.63 19.29 7.88
C ASN A 116 -34.49 18.54 6.83
N ASP A 117 -34.02 18.51 5.58
CA ASP A 117 -34.69 17.95 4.40
C ASP A 117 -33.92 16.74 3.84
N MET A 118 -33.50 15.86 4.75
CA MET A 118 -32.82 14.63 4.37
C MET A 118 -33.83 13.61 3.80
N PRO A 119 -33.52 12.94 2.67
CA PRO A 119 -34.37 11.90 2.11
C PRO A 119 -34.67 10.81 3.14
N GLN A 120 -35.95 10.46 3.30
CA GLN A 120 -36.39 9.35 4.15
C GLN A 120 -36.25 8.02 3.40
N VAL A 121 -35.02 7.65 3.06
CA VAL A 121 -34.70 6.38 2.40
C VAL A 121 -34.40 5.35 3.47
N SER A 122 -35.02 4.17 3.37
CA SER A 122 -34.72 3.03 4.24
C SER A 122 -33.31 2.54 3.98
N LYS A 123 -32.54 2.31 5.05
CA LYS A 123 -31.24 1.65 5.00
C LYS A 123 -31.41 0.19 4.62
N SER A 124 -30.53 -0.32 3.76
CA SER A 124 -30.51 -1.74 3.37
C SER A 124 -29.94 -2.65 4.47
N ASP A 125 -30.08 -3.96 4.32
CA ASP A 125 -29.41 -4.94 5.18
C ASP A 125 -27.87 -4.82 5.06
N ARG A 126 -27.36 -4.58 3.84
CA ARG A 126 -25.93 -4.37 3.58
C ARG A 126 -25.39 -3.19 4.37
N TYR A 127 -26.15 -2.09 4.46
CA TYR A 127 -25.76 -0.94 5.27
C TYR A 127 -25.50 -1.35 6.73
N TYR A 128 -26.40 -2.11 7.34
CA TYR A 128 -26.25 -2.54 8.72
C TYR A 128 -25.14 -3.58 8.89
N GLU A 129 -24.98 -4.48 7.91
CA GLU A 129 -23.88 -5.44 7.90
C GLU A 129 -22.52 -4.75 7.87
N LEU A 130 -22.31 -3.82 6.93
CA LEU A 130 -21.06 -3.06 6.82
C LEU A 130 -20.82 -2.20 8.06
N LYS A 131 -21.86 -1.52 8.56
CA LYS A 131 -21.74 -0.73 9.79
C LYS A 131 -21.30 -1.57 10.98
N ASN A 132 -21.90 -2.76 11.16
CA ASN A 132 -21.62 -3.64 12.29
C ASN A 132 -20.28 -4.39 12.17
N THR A 133 -19.81 -4.65 10.96
CA THR A 133 -18.55 -5.38 10.70
C THR A 133 -17.34 -4.45 10.52
N SER A 134 -17.56 -3.14 10.35
CA SER A 134 -16.51 -2.15 10.11
C SER A 134 -15.52 -1.99 11.25
N VAL A 135 -15.93 -2.14 12.51
CA VAL A 135 -15.06 -1.83 13.66
C VAL A 135 -13.83 -2.74 13.69
N GLY A 136 -12.65 -2.14 13.71
CA GLY A 136 -11.35 -2.81 13.66
C GLY A 136 -10.82 -3.07 12.24
N GLN A 137 -11.66 -2.86 11.21
CA GLN A 137 -11.26 -2.95 9.80
C GLN A 137 -10.46 -1.71 9.39
N ARG A 138 -9.55 -1.86 8.42
CA ARG A 138 -8.84 -0.71 7.81
C ARG A 138 -9.82 0.21 7.09
N ILE A 139 -9.67 1.52 7.26
CA ILE A 139 -10.54 2.53 6.66
C ILE A 139 -10.51 2.47 5.13
N GLU A 140 -9.37 2.18 4.53
CA GLU A 140 -9.21 2.04 3.08
C GLU A 140 -10.09 0.89 2.55
N MET A 141 -10.12 -0.24 3.27
CA MET A 141 -10.99 -1.36 2.93
C MET A 141 -12.46 -1.03 3.18
N PHE A 142 -12.78 -0.30 4.27
CA PHE A 142 -14.14 0.11 4.56
C PHE A 142 -14.71 1.04 3.47
N ARG A 143 -13.92 2.03 3.02
CA ARG A 143 -14.31 2.95 1.93
C ARG A 143 -14.59 2.21 0.64
N GLU A 144 -13.69 1.31 0.24
CA GLU A 144 -13.88 0.50 -0.97
C GLU A 144 -15.18 -0.32 -0.93
N LEU A 145 -15.53 -0.90 0.23
CA LEU A 145 -16.78 -1.64 0.40
C LEU A 145 -18.03 -0.74 0.48
N ALA A 146 -17.88 0.47 1.03
CA ALA A 146 -18.94 1.44 1.24
C ALA A 146 -19.35 2.16 -0.05
N GLU A 147 -18.38 2.46 -0.92
CA GLU A 147 -18.57 3.13 -2.21
C GLU A 147 -19.18 2.22 -3.29
N TRP A 148 -19.20 0.91 -3.04
CA TRP A 148 -19.83 -0.04 -3.94
C TRP A 148 -21.31 0.29 -4.17
N GLN A 149 -21.72 0.27 -5.43
CA GLN A 149 -23.11 0.32 -5.85
C GLN A 149 -23.37 -0.78 -6.86
N GLU A 150 -24.51 -1.45 -6.75
CA GLU A 150 -24.93 -2.41 -7.78
C GLU A 150 -25.27 -1.64 -9.06
N THR A 151 -24.42 -1.78 -10.07
CA THR A 151 -24.64 -1.15 -11.38
C THR A 151 -25.22 -2.16 -12.37
N ASN A 152 -26.11 -1.67 -13.22
CA ASN A 152 -26.57 -2.40 -14.41
C ASN A 152 -25.55 -2.35 -15.55
N ASP A 153 -24.30 -2.01 -15.26
CA ASP A 153 -23.22 -1.92 -16.25
C ASP A 153 -22.85 -3.34 -16.72
N PRO A 154 -22.92 -3.62 -18.03
CA PRO A 154 -22.50 -4.90 -18.59
C PRO A 154 -21.05 -5.28 -18.25
N GLN A 155 -20.15 -4.31 -18.04
CA GLN A 155 -18.74 -4.54 -17.71
C GLN A 155 -18.46 -4.69 -16.21
N ALA A 156 -19.45 -4.46 -15.35
CA ALA A 156 -19.26 -4.51 -13.89
C ALA A 156 -18.67 -5.84 -13.41
N SER A 157 -18.97 -6.96 -14.08
CA SER A 157 -18.42 -8.28 -13.72
C SER A 157 -16.89 -8.34 -13.77
N GLU A 158 -16.23 -7.50 -14.58
CA GLU A 158 -14.77 -7.49 -14.69
C GLU A 158 -14.07 -7.04 -13.39
N ASN A 159 -14.78 -6.28 -12.56
CA ASN A 159 -14.28 -5.78 -11.27
C ASN A 159 -14.30 -6.83 -10.16
N TYR A 160 -14.85 -8.02 -10.42
CA TYR A 160 -15.00 -9.09 -9.42
C TYR A 160 -14.24 -10.34 -9.84
N SER A 161 -13.68 -11.06 -8.88
CA SER A 161 -13.03 -12.35 -9.14
C SER A 161 -14.04 -13.48 -9.41
N SER A 162 -15.29 -13.34 -8.95
CA SER A 162 -16.34 -14.33 -9.16
C SER A 162 -17.76 -13.72 -9.07
N PRO A 163 -18.81 -14.41 -9.57
CA PRO A 163 -20.20 -14.01 -9.37
C PRO A 163 -20.60 -13.90 -7.90
N GLU A 164 -20.07 -14.76 -7.03
CA GLU A 164 -20.33 -14.71 -5.59
C GLU A 164 -19.81 -13.41 -4.96
N GLN A 165 -18.57 -13.01 -5.32
CA GLN A 165 -18.01 -11.74 -4.86
C GLN A 165 -18.78 -10.53 -5.39
N ARG A 166 -19.34 -10.63 -6.60
CA ARG A 166 -20.25 -9.60 -7.13
C ARG A 166 -21.50 -9.47 -6.26
N THR A 167 -22.14 -10.59 -5.88
CA THR A 167 -23.31 -10.56 -4.98
C THR A 167 -22.97 -9.98 -3.61
N LYS A 168 -21.76 -10.25 -3.10
CA LYS A 168 -21.26 -9.65 -1.85
C LYS A 168 -20.77 -8.21 -2.01
N GLY A 169 -20.66 -7.70 -3.25
CA GLY A 169 -20.07 -6.40 -3.57
C GLY A 169 -18.63 -6.25 -3.08
N ILE A 170 -17.83 -7.31 -3.18
CA ILE A 170 -16.41 -7.34 -2.83
C ILE A 170 -15.61 -7.31 -4.14
N THR A 171 -15.05 -6.16 -4.47
CA THR A 171 -14.26 -5.97 -5.71
C THR A 171 -12.89 -6.66 -5.61
N LYS A 172 -12.23 -6.86 -6.76
CA LYS A 172 -10.82 -7.30 -6.81
C LYS A 172 -9.90 -6.37 -6.00
N THR A 173 -10.20 -5.07 -5.99
CA THR A 173 -9.49 -4.08 -5.17
C THR A 173 -9.69 -4.35 -3.67
N ALA A 174 -10.94 -4.58 -3.23
CA ALA A 174 -11.22 -4.95 -1.86
C ALA A 174 -10.49 -6.25 -1.45
N GLU A 175 -10.50 -7.27 -2.30
CA GLU A 175 -9.76 -8.52 -2.08
C GLU A 175 -8.25 -8.28 -1.94
N HIS A 176 -7.69 -7.39 -2.77
CA HIS A 176 -6.29 -7.01 -2.69
C HIS A 176 -5.97 -6.34 -1.36
N LEU A 177 -6.78 -5.36 -0.93
CA LEU A 177 -6.62 -4.68 0.36
C LEU A 177 -6.76 -5.65 1.53
N MET A 178 -7.72 -6.57 1.47
CA MET A 178 -7.89 -7.63 2.48
C MET A 178 -6.63 -8.46 2.66
N LYS A 179 -6.02 -8.91 1.56
CA LYS A 179 -4.77 -9.66 1.60
C LYS A 179 -3.62 -8.79 2.11
N GLN A 180 -3.52 -7.57 1.62
CA GLN A 180 -2.43 -6.66 1.91
C GLN A 180 -2.36 -6.29 3.41
N PHE A 181 -3.52 -6.08 4.04
CA PHE A 181 -3.60 -5.73 5.46
C PHE A 181 -3.74 -6.94 6.39
N SER A 182 -3.75 -8.17 5.86
CA SER A 182 -3.79 -9.37 6.68
C SER A 182 -2.47 -9.58 7.43
N ALA A 183 -2.50 -10.41 8.48
CA ALA A 183 -1.29 -10.78 9.20
C ALA A 183 -0.26 -11.48 8.28
N GLU A 184 -0.74 -12.28 7.32
CA GLU A 184 0.09 -12.91 6.29
C GLU A 184 0.68 -11.87 5.34
N GLY A 185 -0.10 -10.92 4.85
CA GLY A 185 0.38 -9.85 3.96
C GLY A 185 1.47 -9.00 4.61
N LEU A 186 1.26 -8.59 5.86
CA LEU A 186 2.26 -7.86 6.64
C LEU A 186 3.54 -8.69 6.88
N ARG A 187 3.39 -9.98 7.16
CA ARG A 187 4.53 -10.89 7.36
C ARG A 187 5.31 -11.07 6.06
N GLU A 188 4.61 -11.23 4.94
CA GLU A 188 5.21 -11.38 3.61
C GLU A 188 6.01 -10.14 3.22
N MET A 189 5.41 -8.95 3.40
CA MET A 189 6.08 -7.68 3.15
C MET A 189 7.33 -7.50 4.02
N ASN A 190 7.23 -7.75 5.33
CA ASN A 190 8.36 -7.65 6.24
C ASN A 190 9.50 -8.61 5.86
N ALA A 191 9.17 -9.83 5.46
CA ALA A 191 10.18 -10.81 5.06
C ALA A 191 10.86 -10.45 3.73
N ASN A 192 10.13 -9.84 2.78
CA ASN A 192 10.70 -9.30 1.55
C ASN A 192 11.68 -8.15 1.84
N ILE A 193 11.32 -7.25 2.76
CA ILE A 193 12.22 -6.18 3.24
C ILE A 193 13.51 -6.79 3.81
N LEU A 194 13.40 -7.75 4.73
CA LEU A 194 14.56 -8.40 5.34
C LEU A 194 15.45 -9.13 4.31
N SER A 195 14.83 -9.80 3.33
CA SER A 195 15.55 -10.46 2.24
C SER A 195 16.38 -9.45 1.44
N LEU A 196 15.75 -8.34 1.05
CA LEU A 196 16.38 -7.31 0.23
C LEU A 196 17.47 -6.55 1.01
N GLU A 197 17.25 -6.27 2.29
CA GLU A 197 18.29 -5.73 3.18
C GLU A 197 19.52 -6.64 3.26
N ASN A 198 19.30 -7.95 3.42
CA ASN A 198 20.38 -8.93 3.43
C ASN A 198 21.10 -9.02 2.09
N GLN A 199 20.36 -8.97 0.97
CA GLN A 199 20.94 -8.97 -0.37
C GLN A 199 21.81 -7.73 -0.60
N ILE A 200 21.31 -6.54 -0.25
CA ILE A 200 22.05 -5.27 -0.38
C ILE A 200 23.31 -5.33 0.48
N LYS A 201 23.18 -5.72 1.75
CA LYS A 201 24.33 -5.81 2.67
C LYS A 201 25.41 -6.76 2.14
N ARG A 202 25.02 -7.96 1.70
CA ARG A 202 25.98 -8.91 1.09
C ARG A 202 26.61 -8.34 -0.16
N SER A 203 25.82 -7.64 -0.99
CA SER A 203 26.35 -7.06 -2.23
C SER A 203 27.37 -5.96 -1.96
N GLU A 204 27.20 -5.20 -0.89
CA GLU A 204 28.17 -4.20 -0.41
C GLU A 204 29.43 -4.84 0.17
N GLU A 205 29.30 -5.97 0.87
CA GLU A 205 30.43 -6.71 1.46
C GLU A 205 31.29 -7.42 0.40
N THR A 206 30.69 -7.90 -0.70
CA THR A 206 31.40 -8.67 -1.73
C THR A 206 31.77 -7.87 -2.97
N GLU A 207 31.35 -6.60 -3.08
CA GLU A 207 31.49 -5.77 -4.29
C GLU A 207 30.88 -6.41 -5.55
N GLU A 208 29.93 -7.34 -5.36
CA GLU A 208 29.21 -8.07 -6.41
C GLU A 208 27.72 -8.11 -6.07
N ILE A 209 26.83 -8.23 -7.06
CA ILE A 209 25.39 -8.33 -6.76
C ILE A 209 25.06 -9.74 -6.25
N ALA A 210 24.80 -9.85 -4.96
CA ALA A 210 24.39 -11.09 -4.32
C ALA A 210 23.02 -11.56 -4.85
N PRO A 211 22.76 -12.88 -4.90
CA PRO A 211 21.44 -13.41 -5.26
C PRO A 211 20.40 -13.07 -4.18
N TYR A 212 19.16 -12.87 -4.61
CA TYR A 212 18.01 -12.70 -3.70
C TYR A 212 17.70 -14.04 -3.00
N VAL A 213 17.46 -14.01 -1.70
CA VAL A 213 17.14 -15.21 -0.89
C VAL A 213 15.92 -14.92 -0.02
N SER A 214 14.75 -15.38 -0.46
CA SER A 214 13.50 -15.19 0.29
C SER A 214 13.56 -15.80 1.68
N VAL A 215 13.27 -15.00 2.70
CA VAL A 215 13.26 -15.42 4.11
C VAL A 215 12.02 -16.24 4.47
N ILE A 216 10.96 -16.17 3.64
CA ILE A 216 9.70 -16.93 3.85
C ILE A 216 9.87 -18.38 3.41
N SER A 217 10.73 -18.64 2.43
CA SER A 217 11.10 -19.99 2.03
C SER A 217 12.39 -20.37 2.74
N GLY A 218 12.33 -21.36 3.62
CA GLY A 218 13.49 -22.19 3.96
C GLY A 218 13.98 -23.02 2.76
N ALA A 219 14.05 -22.44 1.57
CA ALA A 219 14.58 -23.06 0.38
C ALA A 219 16.10 -23.04 0.51
N ALA A 220 16.65 -24.23 0.74
CA ALA A 220 18.07 -24.51 0.69
C ALA A 220 18.69 -23.89 -0.59
N PRO A 221 19.94 -23.41 -0.52
CA PRO A 221 20.65 -23.04 -1.73
C PRO A 221 20.68 -24.26 -2.63
N GLU A 222 20.09 -24.17 -3.83
CA GLU A 222 20.32 -25.15 -4.87
C GLU A 222 21.83 -25.17 -5.12
N GLY A 223 22.46 -26.20 -4.57
CA GLY A 223 23.85 -26.50 -4.77
C GLY A 223 24.08 -26.73 -6.26
N GLY A 224 25.18 -26.15 -6.75
CA GLY A 224 25.71 -26.49 -8.06
C GLY A 224 25.86 -28.00 -8.19
N ALA A 225 25.33 -28.53 -9.28
CA ALA A 225 25.76 -29.80 -9.83
C ALA A 225 26.61 -29.48 -11.06
N GLU A 226 27.92 -29.37 -10.85
CA GLU A 226 28.87 -29.80 -11.87
C GLU A 226 28.87 -31.34 -11.87
N GLY A 227 28.72 -31.92 -13.06
CA GLY A 227 28.75 -33.36 -13.34
C GLY A 227 28.45 -33.62 -14.81
#